data_AF-A0A8T4TDV3-F1
#
_entry.id   AF-A0A8T4TDV3-F1
#
_cell.length_a   1.000
_cell.length_b   1.000
_cell.length_c   1.000
_cell.angle_alpha   90.00
_cell.angle_beta   90.00
_cell.angle_gamma   90.00
#
_symmetry.space_group_name_H-M   'P 1'
#
loop_
_entity.id
_entity.type
_entity.pdbx_description
1 polymer ?
#
loop_
_entity_poly.entity_id
_entity_poly.type
_entity_poly.pdbx_seq_one_letter_code
_entity_poly.pdbx_strand_id
1 'polypeptide(L)'
;MPIDDYLGKLEGVRLSKNIANPLPSFSNQYLKTYIILEGKDYGDYHYSDLLISMKRSNYNLNWFDAHHALDLENSYMLHLKQFVDFLNLLLSGKAFDGNGSIIGQHILEKILEDIILIREPWRGEWLDADFKVDVNSKKMIINYNHALRNQSLLSRHSAIIEDYLGRRRSQGISFKEWLSNSTVYGLPPKKIKSGDLEFWPPLKSCKSAGQVAMWAINGVGVRLNCIKNPDFLFTNLGVRRVKIKE
;
A
#
# COMPACT_ATOMS: atom_id res chain seq x y z
N MET A 1 38.28 -15.88 -3.73
CA MET A 1 38.15 -14.49 -3.25
C MET A 1 37.43 -14.52 -1.92
N PRO A 2 37.99 -13.97 -0.83
CA PRO A 2 37.37 -14.02 0.49
C PRO A 2 36.25 -12.99 0.64
N ILE A 3 35.31 -13.28 1.53
CA ILE A 3 34.03 -12.60 1.78
C ILE A 3 34.17 -11.28 2.58
N ASP A 4 35.39 -10.90 2.97
CA ASP A 4 35.62 -9.84 3.96
C ASP A 4 35.62 -8.41 3.39
N ASP A 5 35.46 -8.23 2.07
CA ASP A 5 35.60 -6.91 1.41
C ASP A 5 34.29 -6.11 1.28
N TYR A 6 33.15 -6.65 1.74
CA TYR A 6 31.85 -5.96 1.68
C TYR A 6 31.45 -5.21 2.96
N LEU A 7 32.08 -5.49 4.10
CA LEU A 7 31.70 -4.91 5.40
C LEU A 7 32.40 -3.57 5.71
N GLY A 8 33.43 -3.19 4.95
CA GLY A 8 34.23 -1.98 5.19
C GLY A 8 33.64 -0.65 4.69
N LYS A 9 32.42 -0.62 4.14
CA LYS A 9 31.79 0.61 3.61
C LYS A 9 30.53 1.10 4.35
N LEU A 10 30.15 0.46 5.46
CA LEU A 10 28.96 0.87 6.25
C LEU A 10 29.27 1.51 7.61
N GLU A 11 30.53 1.59 8.04
CA GLU A 11 30.89 2.16 9.36
C GLU A 11 31.05 3.70 9.39
N GLY A 12 30.54 4.43 8.39
CA GLY A 12 30.71 5.89 8.27
C GLY A 12 29.54 6.76 8.72
N VAL A 13 28.35 6.21 8.98
CA VAL A 13 27.17 7.01 9.36
C VAL A 13 26.89 6.87 10.84
N ARG A 14 27.63 7.66 11.65
CA ARG A 14 27.17 7.99 13.01
C ARG A 14 25.84 8.74 12.88
N LEU A 15 24.74 8.02 13.04
CA LEU A 15 23.42 8.62 13.28
C LEU A 15 23.50 9.38 14.61
N SER A 16 23.74 10.68 14.53
CA SER A 16 23.49 11.58 15.65
C SER A 16 22.02 11.38 16.04
N LYS A 17 21.78 11.01 17.30
CA LYS A 17 20.45 11.10 17.92
C LYS A 17 20.00 12.56 17.84
N ASN A 18 19.33 12.90 16.75
CA ASN A 18 18.61 14.15 16.64
C ASN A 18 17.47 14.06 17.65
N ILE A 19 17.62 14.86 18.72
CA ILE A 19 16.55 15.25 19.61
C ILE A 19 15.40 15.69 18.70
N ALA A 20 14.27 14.98 18.77
CA ALA A 20 13.13 15.22 17.90
C ALA A 20 12.65 16.66 18.11
N ASN A 21 12.99 17.54 17.17
CA ASN A 21 12.30 18.82 17.06
C ASN A 21 10.81 18.51 16.92
N PRO A 22 9.92 19.21 17.65
CA PRO A 22 8.49 19.05 17.45
C PRO A 22 8.19 19.21 15.95
N LEU A 23 7.37 18.29 15.42
CA LEU A 23 7.00 18.31 14.01
C LEU A 23 6.55 19.73 13.64
N PRO A 24 7.06 20.32 12.55
CA PRO A 24 6.58 21.61 12.12
C PRO A 24 5.06 21.52 11.96
N SER A 25 4.33 22.39 12.64
CA SER A 25 2.87 22.49 12.51
C SER A 25 2.53 22.52 11.03
N PHE A 26 1.70 21.58 10.57
CA PHE A 26 1.33 21.52 9.15
C PHE A 26 0.77 22.87 8.75
N SER A 27 1.41 23.52 7.78
CA SER A 27 0.81 24.73 7.21
C SER A 27 -0.50 24.32 6.54
N ASN A 28 -1.53 25.18 6.63
CA ASN A 28 -2.81 24.95 5.94
C ASN A 28 -2.62 24.66 4.45
N GLN A 29 -1.57 25.21 3.83
CA GLN A 29 -1.25 24.96 2.43
C GLN A 29 -0.81 23.52 2.17
N TYR A 30 -0.10 22.89 3.10
CA TYR A 30 0.31 21.49 2.99
C TYR A 30 -0.87 20.53 3.06
N LEU A 31 -1.84 20.80 3.94
CA LEU A 31 -3.04 19.96 4.11
C LEU A 31 -3.91 19.91 2.83
N LYS A 32 -3.86 20.93 1.97
CA LYS A 32 -4.52 20.91 0.65
C LYS A 32 -3.99 19.83 -0.30
N THR A 33 -2.85 19.22 0.01
CA THR A 33 -2.25 18.13 -0.80
C THR A 33 -2.68 16.74 -0.35
N TYR A 34 -3.55 16.66 0.66
CA TYR A 34 -4.09 15.43 1.23
C TYR A 34 -5.59 15.34 1.00
N ILE A 35 -6.09 14.11 0.92
CA ILE A 35 -7.51 13.77 0.89
C ILE A 35 -7.86 13.15 2.24
N ILE A 36 -8.99 13.59 2.82
CA ILE A 36 -9.57 12.94 3.99
C ILE A 36 -10.25 11.66 3.54
N LEU A 37 -9.83 10.51 4.10
CA LEU A 37 -10.58 9.27 4.05
C LEU A 37 -11.16 9.00 5.43
N GLU A 38 -12.49 9.03 5.54
CA GLU A 38 -13.20 8.77 6.79
C GLU A 38 -12.90 7.35 7.31
N GLY A 39 -12.77 7.25 8.62
CA GLY A 39 -12.55 6.01 9.34
C GLY A 39 -13.69 5.03 9.13
N LYS A 40 -13.36 3.74 9.10
CA LYS A 40 -14.32 2.65 8.91
C LYS A 40 -14.01 1.47 9.79
N ASP A 41 -15.06 0.71 10.09
CA ASP A 41 -15.04 -0.54 10.84
C ASP A 41 -15.53 -1.69 9.94
N TYR A 42 -14.74 -2.76 9.88
CA TYR A 42 -14.99 -3.99 9.14
C TYR A 42 -14.97 -5.23 10.06
N GLY A 43 -15.40 -5.07 11.32
CA GLY A 43 -15.34 -6.09 12.35
C GLY A 43 -13.95 -6.13 12.99
N ASP A 44 -13.17 -7.16 12.67
CA ASP A 44 -11.83 -7.34 13.25
C ASP A 44 -10.76 -6.39 12.67
N TYR A 45 -11.15 -5.54 11.71
CA TYR A 45 -10.29 -4.54 11.10
C TYR A 45 -10.99 -3.18 11.11
N HIS A 46 -10.34 -2.17 11.68
CA HIS A 46 -10.82 -0.79 11.66
C HIS A 46 -9.63 0.17 11.46
N TYR A 47 -9.93 1.38 11.02
CA TYR A 47 -8.97 2.48 10.96
C TYR A 47 -9.67 3.82 11.24
N SER A 48 -8.96 4.74 11.89
CA SER A 48 -9.42 6.11 12.15
C SER A 48 -9.43 6.97 10.88
N ASP A 49 -9.96 8.19 10.94
CA ASP A 49 -9.84 9.14 9.82
C ASP A 49 -8.38 9.31 9.37
N LEU A 50 -8.18 9.33 8.05
CA LEU A 50 -6.86 9.36 7.43
C LEU A 50 -6.68 10.60 6.57
N LEU A 51 -5.45 11.11 6.53
CA LEU A 51 -4.95 12.02 5.51
C LEU A 51 -4.12 11.22 4.51
N ILE A 52 -4.58 11.11 3.27
CA ILE A 52 -3.90 10.39 2.18
C ILE A 52 -3.32 11.39 1.18
N SER A 53 -2.02 11.30 0.86
CA SER A 53 -1.43 12.21 -0.13
C SER A 53 -2.01 11.99 -1.53
N MET A 54 -2.40 13.09 -2.18
CA MET A 54 -2.96 13.06 -3.55
C MET A 54 -1.96 12.56 -4.60
N LYS A 55 -0.66 12.63 -4.30
CA LYS A 55 0.43 12.15 -5.16
C LYS A 55 1.21 11.06 -4.45
N ARG A 56 1.80 10.16 -5.25
CA ARG A 56 2.81 9.21 -4.80
C ARG A 56 4.14 9.95 -4.55
N SER A 57 4.93 9.45 -3.60
CA SER A 57 6.29 9.87 -3.27
C SER A 57 7.19 8.64 -3.08
N ASN A 58 8.44 8.85 -2.67
CA ASN A 58 9.39 7.80 -2.31
C ASN A 58 9.55 6.75 -3.42
N TYR A 59 9.73 7.27 -4.65
CA TYR A 59 9.88 6.46 -5.85
C TYR A 59 11.22 5.72 -5.85
N ASN A 60 11.29 4.63 -6.63
CA ASN A 60 12.50 3.84 -6.79
C ASN A 60 13.03 3.24 -5.48
N LEU A 61 12.12 2.96 -4.55
CA LEU A 61 12.40 2.24 -3.31
C LEU A 61 11.72 0.87 -3.34
N ASN A 62 12.35 -0.09 -2.70
CA ASN A 62 11.75 -1.40 -2.49
C ASN A 62 10.72 -1.28 -1.36
N TRP A 63 10.01 -2.36 -1.07
CA TRP A 63 8.93 -2.31 -0.09
C TRP A 63 9.42 -1.93 1.32
N PHE A 64 10.59 -2.44 1.74
CA PHE A 64 11.19 -2.13 3.05
C PHE A 64 11.69 -0.69 3.14
N ASP A 65 12.41 -0.22 2.12
CA ASP A 65 12.95 1.15 2.06
C ASP A 65 11.81 2.18 1.98
N ALA A 66 10.71 1.85 1.29
CA ALA A 66 9.52 2.69 1.27
C ALA A 66 8.89 2.83 2.66
N HIS A 67 8.78 1.75 3.43
CA HIS A 67 8.35 1.82 4.83
C HIS A 67 9.31 2.66 5.68
N HIS A 68 10.62 2.50 5.49
CA HIS A 68 11.62 3.28 6.22
C HIS A 68 11.54 4.78 5.92
N ALA A 69 11.41 5.14 4.64
CA ALA A 69 11.23 6.53 4.23
C ALA A 69 9.95 7.14 4.85
N LEU A 70 8.84 6.39 4.86
CA LEU A 70 7.58 6.86 5.44
C LEU A 70 7.65 7.04 6.97
N ASP A 71 8.32 6.14 7.69
CA ASP A 71 8.50 6.23 9.14
C ASP A 71 9.27 7.50 9.53
N LEU A 72 10.34 7.84 8.79
CA LEU A 72 11.08 9.11 8.95
C LEU A 72 10.19 10.36 8.72
N GLU A 73 9.13 10.23 7.93
CA GLU A 73 8.16 11.29 7.64
C GLU A 73 6.97 11.30 8.61
N ASN A 74 7.00 10.48 9.66
CA ASN A 74 5.87 10.18 10.54
C ASN A 74 4.60 9.86 9.74
N SER A 75 4.74 8.98 8.76
CA SER A 75 3.70 8.53 7.83
C SER A 75 3.74 7.01 7.72
N TYR A 76 2.74 6.43 7.06
CA TYR A 76 2.73 5.01 6.72
C TYR A 76 2.10 4.78 5.35
N MET A 77 2.19 3.53 4.89
CA MET A 77 1.74 3.09 3.58
C MET A 77 0.28 2.61 3.69
N LEU A 78 -0.53 2.79 2.64
CA LEU A 78 -1.93 2.34 2.67
C LEU A 78 -2.02 0.82 2.83
N HIS A 79 -2.78 0.37 3.83
CA HIS A 79 -3.23 -1.01 3.89
C HIS A 79 -4.17 -1.31 2.70
N LEU A 80 -4.18 -2.56 2.23
CA LEU A 80 -4.93 -2.95 1.03
C LEU A 80 -6.43 -2.61 1.12
N LYS A 81 -7.06 -2.75 2.30
CA LYS A 81 -8.47 -2.35 2.49
C LYS A 81 -8.65 -0.83 2.39
N GLN A 82 -7.76 -0.05 3.01
CA GLN A 82 -7.78 1.42 2.91
C GLN A 82 -7.61 1.89 1.47
N PHE A 83 -6.79 1.19 0.68
CA PHE A 83 -6.63 1.48 -0.75
C PHE A 83 -7.92 1.24 -1.54
N VAL A 84 -8.66 0.15 -1.27
CA VAL A 84 -9.99 -0.08 -1.86
C VAL A 84 -10.97 1.04 -1.48
N ASP A 85 -10.97 1.45 -0.22
CA ASP A 85 -11.82 2.54 0.26
C ASP A 85 -11.46 3.89 -0.37
N PHE A 86 -10.16 4.14 -0.54
CA PHE A 86 -9.67 5.32 -1.24
C PHE A 86 -10.09 5.35 -2.71
N LEU A 87 -10.02 4.22 -3.42
CA LEU A 87 -10.53 4.12 -4.80
C LEU A 87 -12.03 4.39 -4.89
N ASN A 88 -12.82 3.85 -3.96
CA ASN A 88 -14.27 4.13 -3.88
C ASN A 88 -14.55 5.62 -3.60
N LEU A 89 -13.77 6.26 -2.73
CA LEU A 89 -13.88 7.69 -2.45
C LEU A 89 -13.62 8.52 -3.73
N LEU A 90 -12.55 8.22 -4.47
CA LEU A 90 -12.25 8.89 -5.73
C LEU A 90 -13.36 8.70 -6.77
N LEU A 91 -13.87 7.47 -6.91
CA LEU A 91 -14.97 7.14 -7.84
C LEU A 91 -16.30 7.82 -7.47
N SER A 92 -16.50 8.19 -6.22
CA SER A 92 -17.72 8.90 -5.79
C SER A 92 -17.80 10.33 -6.32
N GLY A 93 -16.66 10.92 -6.73
CA GLY A 93 -16.56 12.31 -7.16
C GLY A 93 -16.74 13.34 -6.02
N LYS A 94 -16.78 12.89 -4.75
CA LYS A 94 -16.99 13.74 -3.58
C LYS A 94 -15.96 13.42 -2.51
N ALA A 95 -14.99 14.33 -2.34
CA ALA A 95 -13.97 14.20 -1.30
C ALA A 95 -13.55 15.58 -0.79
N PHE A 96 -12.96 15.59 0.40
CA PHE A 96 -12.47 16.79 1.07
C PHE A 96 -10.95 16.74 1.17
N ASP A 97 -10.31 17.90 1.06
CA ASP A 97 -8.89 18.04 1.32
C ASP A 97 -8.61 17.98 2.83
N GLY A 98 -7.33 17.98 3.21
CA GLY A 98 -6.95 17.95 4.63
C GLY A 98 -7.43 19.15 5.47
N ASN A 99 -7.93 20.22 4.85
CA ASN A 99 -8.56 21.36 5.54
C ASN A 99 -10.09 21.25 5.58
N GLY A 100 -10.68 20.15 5.09
CA GLY A 100 -12.13 19.99 4.98
C GLY A 100 -12.76 20.76 3.82
N SER A 101 -11.97 21.28 2.88
CA SER A 101 -12.50 21.95 1.68
C SER A 101 -12.85 20.93 0.60
N ILE A 102 -13.96 21.14 -0.12
CA ILE A 102 -14.35 20.27 -1.23
C ILE A 102 -13.27 20.28 -2.31
N ILE A 103 -12.84 19.09 -2.74
CA ILE A 103 -11.92 18.94 -3.85
C ILE A 103 -12.73 18.95 -5.16
N GLY A 104 -12.30 19.77 -6.12
CA GLY A 104 -12.94 19.82 -7.44
C GLY A 104 -12.87 18.46 -8.14
N GLN A 105 -13.97 18.06 -8.79
CA GLN A 105 -14.10 16.77 -9.46
C GLN A 105 -12.94 16.45 -10.43
N HIS A 106 -12.50 17.44 -11.23
CA HIS A 106 -11.37 17.29 -12.16
C HIS A 106 -10.05 16.90 -11.47
N ILE A 107 -9.85 17.27 -10.20
CA ILE A 107 -8.66 16.87 -9.42
C ILE A 107 -8.79 15.39 -9.02
N LEU A 108 -9.97 14.98 -8.57
CA LEU A 108 -10.24 13.58 -8.20
C LEU A 108 -10.11 12.65 -9.41
N GLU A 109 -10.65 13.06 -10.56
CA GLU A 109 -10.49 12.35 -11.84
C GLU A 109 -9.02 12.21 -12.22
N LYS A 110 -8.22 13.28 -12.11
CA LYS A 110 -6.79 13.23 -12.40
C LYS A 110 -6.02 12.28 -11.46
N ILE A 111 -6.40 12.23 -10.18
CA ILE A 111 -5.80 11.29 -9.22
C ILE A 111 -6.20 9.86 -9.57
N LEU A 112 -7.48 9.62 -9.87
CA LEU A 112 -7.98 8.32 -10.27
C LEU A 112 -7.31 7.84 -11.56
N GLU A 113 -7.19 8.70 -12.57
CA GLU A 113 -6.48 8.41 -13.82
C GLU A 113 -5.01 8.04 -13.59
N ASP A 114 -4.29 8.70 -12.68
CA ASP A 114 -2.92 8.30 -12.32
C ASP A 114 -2.86 6.84 -11.82
N ILE A 115 -3.90 6.40 -11.11
CA ILE A 115 -4.00 5.08 -10.50
C ILE A 115 -4.49 4.02 -11.49
N ILE A 116 -5.50 4.32 -12.32
CA ILE A 116 -6.23 3.30 -13.10
C ILE A 116 -6.14 3.44 -14.63
N LEU A 117 -5.64 4.56 -15.16
CA LEU A 117 -5.60 4.75 -16.62
C LEU A 117 -4.45 3.95 -17.25
N ILE A 118 -4.79 3.04 -18.16
CA ILE A 118 -3.85 2.19 -18.90
C ILE A 118 -3.08 3.10 -19.88
N ARG A 119 -1.79 3.31 -19.61
CA ARG A 119 -0.87 4.07 -20.47
C ARG A 119 0.58 3.86 -20.02
N GLU A 120 1.52 4.01 -20.94
CA GLU A 120 2.94 4.10 -20.63
C GLU A 120 3.32 5.46 -20.02
N PRO A 121 4.44 5.55 -19.27
CA PRO A 121 5.27 4.43 -18.79
C PRO A 121 4.55 3.61 -17.70
N TRP A 122 5.00 2.39 -17.43
CA TRP A 122 4.60 1.62 -16.25
C TRP A 122 4.60 2.49 -14.97
N ARG A 123 3.58 2.35 -14.12
CA ARG A 123 3.41 3.03 -12.82
C ARG A 123 2.95 2.03 -11.77
N GLY A 124 3.35 2.21 -10.52
CA GLY A 124 2.79 1.41 -9.43
C GLY A 124 2.87 2.08 -8.07
N GLU A 125 2.19 1.49 -7.10
CA GLU A 125 2.38 1.80 -5.69
C GLU A 125 2.44 0.55 -4.83
N TRP A 126 3.34 0.59 -3.84
CA TRP A 126 3.37 -0.40 -2.78
C TRP A 126 2.18 -0.22 -1.85
N LEU A 127 1.68 -1.33 -1.32
CA LEU A 127 0.63 -1.38 -0.31
C LEU A 127 1.13 -2.12 0.93
N ASP A 128 0.65 -1.72 2.11
CA ASP A 128 1.03 -2.29 3.40
C ASP A 128 0.31 -3.61 3.63
N ALA A 129 0.78 -4.66 2.97
CA ALA A 129 0.34 -6.03 3.19
C ALA A 129 1.46 -7.02 2.83
N ASP A 130 1.90 -7.79 3.82
CA ASP A 130 2.80 -8.94 3.65
C ASP A 130 2.01 -10.24 3.88
N PHE A 131 2.17 -11.22 2.99
CA PHE A 131 1.46 -12.48 3.04
C PHE A 131 2.43 -13.64 3.27
N LYS A 132 2.11 -14.48 4.26
CA LYS A 132 2.90 -15.66 4.63
C LYS A 132 1.99 -16.86 4.88
N VAL A 133 2.56 -18.06 4.83
CA VAL A 133 1.87 -19.26 5.29
C VAL A 133 2.27 -19.50 6.74
N ASP A 134 1.30 -19.52 7.65
CA ASP A 134 1.56 -19.88 9.03
C ASP A 134 2.07 -21.32 9.12
N VAL A 135 3.16 -21.51 9.86
CA VAL A 135 3.90 -22.78 9.90
C VAL A 135 3.07 -23.88 10.56
N ASN A 136 2.22 -23.53 11.54
CA ASN A 136 1.45 -24.48 12.32
C ASN A 136 0.14 -24.86 11.62
N SER A 137 -0.69 -23.87 11.30
CA SER A 137 -2.02 -24.06 10.70
C SER A 137 -1.99 -24.32 9.20
N LYS A 138 -0.87 -24.03 8.52
CA LYS A 138 -0.75 -24.04 7.05
C LYS A 138 -1.75 -23.12 6.34
N LYS A 139 -2.33 -22.16 7.06
CA LYS A 139 -3.24 -21.15 6.52
C LYS A 139 -2.46 -19.93 6.06
N MET A 140 -3.03 -19.19 5.11
CA MET A 140 -2.45 -17.93 4.66
C MET A 140 -2.74 -16.86 5.72
N ILE A 141 -1.73 -16.06 6.04
CA ILE A 141 -1.84 -14.90 6.93
C ILE A 141 -1.52 -13.62 6.16
N ILE A 142 -2.17 -12.53 6.54
CA ILE A 142 -1.79 -11.16 6.17
C ILE A 142 -1.20 -10.47 7.39
N ASN A 143 -0.06 -9.81 7.18
CA ASN A 143 0.63 -8.94 8.12
C ASN A 143 0.48 -7.50 7.62
N TYR A 144 0.17 -6.56 8.52
CA TYR A 144 -0.10 -5.17 8.14
C TYR A 144 0.15 -4.19 9.30
N ASN A 145 0.01 -2.89 9.01
CA ASN A 145 0.42 -1.77 9.85
C ASN A 145 1.88 -1.92 10.27
N HIS A 146 2.75 -2.17 9.29
CA HIS A 146 4.17 -2.35 9.56
C HIS A 146 4.79 -1.05 10.06
N ALA A 147 5.65 -1.16 11.05
CA ALA A 147 6.40 -0.03 11.61
C ALA A 147 7.83 -0.44 11.92
N LEU A 148 8.74 0.53 11.88
CA LEU A 148 10.11 0.31 12.29
C LEU A 148 10.23 0.24 13.82
N ARG A 149 10.92 -0.79 14.29
CA ARG A 149 11.32 -0.98 15.68
C ARG A 149 12.76 -1.46 15.69
N ASN A 150 13.68 -0.66 16.23
CA ASN A 150 15.11 -0.97 16.26
C ASN A 150 15.65 -1.36 14.88
N GLN A 151 15.34 -0.57 13.86
CA GLN A 151 15.71 -0.81 12.44
C GLN A 151 15.09 -2.05 11.79
N SER A 152 14.27 -2.82 12.52
CA SER A 152 13.54 -3.96 11.97
C SER A 152 12.11 -3.55 11.64
N LEU A 153 11.64 -3.92 10.45
CA LEU A 153 10.25 -3.72 10.05
C LEU A 153 9.40 -4.84 10.67
N LEU A 154 8.51 -4.47 11.59
CA LEU A 154 7.63 -5.42 12.29
C LEU A 154 6.17 -5.10 11.98
N SER A 155 5.38 -6.13 11.70
CA SER A 155 3.94 -6.00 11.62
C SER A 155 3.36 -5.76 13.01
N ARG A 156 2.36 -4.86 13.10
CA ARG A 156 1.61 -4.65 14.34
C ARG A 156 0.40 -5.56 14.44
N HIS A 157 -0.09 -6.04 13.30
CA HIS A 157 -1.21 -6.96 13.23
C HIS A 157 -0.92 -8.12 12.29
N SER A 158 -1.61 -9.22 12.55
CA SER A 158 -1.56 -10.43 11.76
C SER A 158 -2.92 -11.10 11.83
N ALA A 159 -3.41 -11.57 10.69
CA ALA A 159 -4.70 -12.26 10.62
C ALA A 159 -4.69 -13.40 9.61
N ILE A 160 -5.43 -14.46 9.91
CA ILE A 160 -5.67 -15.56 8.98
C ILE A 160 -6.66 -15.09 7.91
N ILE A 161 -6.35 -15.34 6.63
CA ILE A 161 -7.25 -15.03 5.52
C ILE A 161 -7.78 -16.31 4.87
N GLU A 162 -9.10 -16.48 4.90
CA GLU A 162 -9.75 -17.71 4.40
C GLU A 162 -10.64 -17.48 3.18
N ASP A 163 -11.30 -16.32 3.05
CA ASP A 163 -12.28 -16.06 1.99
C ASP A 163 -11.75 -15.16 0.86
N TYR A 164 -10.58 -15.49 0.33
CA TYR A 164 -9.98 -14.75 -0.78
C TYR A 164 -9.78 -15.64 -2.02
N LEU A 165 -9.70 -15.02 -3.19
CA LEU A 165 -9.41 -15.70 -4.45
C LEU A 165 -7.95 -16.19 -4.48
N GLY A 166 -7.68 -17.38 -3.94
CA GLY A 166 -6.32 -17.93 -3.86
C GLY A 166 -5.72 -18.47 -5.17
N ARG A 167 -6.30 -18.15 -6.34
CA ARG A 167 -5.81 -18.58 -7.65
C ARG A 167 -5.99 -17.49 -8.70
N ARG A 168 -5.01 -17.37 -9.61
CA ARG A 168 -5.09 -16.47 -10.76
C ARG A 168 -6.22 -16.92 -11.69
N ARG A 169 -6.87 -15.95 -12.35
CA ARG A 169 -7.81 -16.17 -13.45
C ARG A 169 -7.21 -15.65 -14.75
N SER A 170 -7.39 -16.39 -15.84
CA SER A 170 -6.93 -15.97 -17.17
C SER A 170 -7.64 -14.71 -17.65
N GLN A 171 -8.93 -14.60 -17.37
CA GLN A 171 -9.78 -13.45 -17.72
C GLN A 171 -9.81 -12.35 -16.65
N GLY A 172 -8.83 -12.30 -15.74
CA GLY A 172 -8.84 -11.33 -14.63
C GLY A 172 -10.07 -11.41 -13.71
N ILE A 173 -10.35 -10.31 -13.01
CA ILE A 173 -11.49 -10.12 -12.10
C ILE A 173 -12.21 -8.81 -12.39
N SER A 174 -13.49 -8.72 -12.03
CA SER A 174 -14.24 -7.48 -12.15
C SER A 174 -13.72 -6.43 -11.15
N PHE A 175 -13.18 -5.32 -11.67
CA PHE A 175 -12.72 -4.19 -10.85
C PHE A 175 -13.85 -3.63 -9.97
N LYS A 176 -15.01 -3.35 -10.59
CA LYS A 176 -16.19 -2.82 -9.88
C LYS A 176 -16.66 -3.76 -8.76
N GLU A 177 -16.74 -5.07 -9.05
CA GLU A 177 -17.18 -6.03 -8.04
C GLU A 177 -16.17 -6.15 -6.91
N TRP A 178 -14.86 -6.16 -7.20
CA TRP A 178 -13.82 -6.15 -6.18
C TRP A 178 -13.94 -4.94 -5.25
N LEU A 179 -14.13 -3.74 -5.80
CA LEU A 179 -14.29 -2.54 -4.98
C LEU A 179 -15.51 -2.59 -4.07
N SER A 180 -16.62 -3.16 -4.55
CA SER A 180 -17.87 -3.29 -3.79
C SER A 180 -17.93 -4.47 -2.81
N ASN A 181 -17.12 -5.51 -3.04
CA ASN A 181 -17.24 -6.80 -2.36
C ASN A 181 -15.87 -7.38 -1.95
N SER A 182 -14.88 -6.52 -1.71
CA SER A 182 -13.58 -6.95 -1.18
C SER A 182 -13.73 -7.56 0.22
N THR A 183 -12.81 -8.45 0.58
CA THR A 183 -12.72 -8.98 1.95
C THR A 183 -12.45 -7.84 2.95
N VAL A 184 -12.54 -8.14 4.25
CA VAL A 184 -12.17 -7.19 5.32
C VAL A 184 -10.72 -6.70 5.22
N TYR A 185 -9.85 -7.46 4.55
CA TYR A 185 -8.44 -7.10 4.28
C TYR A 185 -8.20 -6.55 2.86
N GLY A 186 -9.26 -6.26 2.11
CA GLY A 186 -9.17 -5.64 0.79
C GLY A 186 -8.84 -6.58 -0.38
N LEU A 187 -8.74 -7.90 -0.14
CA LEU A 187 -8.51 -8.87 -1.20
C LEU A 187 -9.80 -9.17 -2.00
N PRO A 188 -9.70 -9.61 -3.26
CA PRO A 188 -10.83 -10.17 -3.99
C PRO A 188 -11.37 -11.44 -3.31
N PRO A 189 -12.71 -11.57 -3.13
CA PRO A 189 -13.30 -12.76 -2.53
C PRO A 189 -13.23 -13.97 -3.47
N LYS A 190 -13.42 -15.20 -2.95
CA LYS A 190 -13.41 -16.43 -3.76
C LYS A 190 -14.38 -16.37 -4.95
N LYS A 191 -15.58 -15.89 -4.67
CA LYS A 191 -16.68 -15.72 -5.62
C LYS A 191 -16.69 -14.27 -6.10
N ILE A 192 -15.99 -14.01 -7.19
CA ILE A 192 -16.00 -12.74 -7.92
C ILE A 192 -16.21 -13.03 -9.41
N LYS A 193 -16.80 -12.12 -10.19
CA LYS A 193 -16.91 -12.25 -11.65
C LYS A 193 -15.57 -11.99 -12.33
N SER A 194 -15.44 -12.51 -13.56
CA SER A 194 -14.32 -12.16 -14.45
C SER A 194 -14.41 -10.69 -14.89
N GLY A 195 -13.30 -10.13 -15.34
CA GLY A 195 -13.20 -8.75 -15.82
C GLY A 195 -11.75 -8.31 -16.00
N ASP A 196 -11.52 -7.06 -16.38
CA ASP A 196 -10.23 -6.66 -16.96
C ASP A 196 -9.13 -6.34 -15.94
N LEU A 197 -9.40 -6.42 -14.63
CA LEU A 197 -8.37 -6.28 -13.61
C LEU A 197 -7.58 -7.58 -13.49
N GLU A 198 -6.29 -7.56 -13.80
CA GLU A 198 -5.42 -8.69 -13.50
C GLU A 198 -5.24 -8.83 -11.99
N PHE A 199 -5.37 -10.06 -11.48
CA PHE A 199 -5.12 -10.35 -10.08
C PHE A 199 -4.15 -11.51 -9.91
N TRP A 200 -3.05 -11.24 -9.22
CA TRP A 200 -2.02 -12.21 -8.89
C TRP A 200 -2.06 -12.41 -7.37
N PRO A 201 -2.74 -13.47 -6.90
CA PRO A 201 -3.02 -13.65 -5.48
C PRO A 201 -1.80 -14.07 -4.67
N PRO A 202 -1.83 -13.94 -3.34
CA PRO A 202 -0.81 -14.51 -2.49
C PRO A 202 -0.89 -16.05 -2.57
N LEU A 203 0.22 -16.68 -2.94
CA LEU A 203 0.33 -18.13 -3.17
C LEU A 203 0.91 -18.85 -1.96
N LYS A 204 0.29 -19.96 -1.55
CA LYS A 204 0.78 -20.82 -0.45
C LYS A 204 2.15 -21.47 -0.73
N SER A 205 2.56 -21.55 -2.00
CA SER A 205 3.85 -22.14 -2.38
C SER A 205 5.05 -21.25 -2.04
N CYS A 206 4.83 -19.98 -1.68
CA CYS A 206 5.91 -19.05 -1.34
C CYS A 206 6.21 -19.14 0.16
N LYS A 207 7.08 -20.09 0.54
CA LYS A 207 7.34 -20.42 1.94
C LYS A 207 8.38 -19.54 2.63
N SER A 208 9.18 -18.76 1.91
CA SER A 208 10.44 -18.20 2.45
C SER A 208 10.64 -16.69 2.34
N ALA A 209 10.07 -15.99 1.34
CA ALA A 209 10.40 -14.57 1.10
C ALA A 209 9.29 -13.55 1.47
N GLY A 210 8.16 -14.00 2.02
CA GLY A 210 6.96 -13.17 2.08
C GLY A 210 6.43 -12.85 0.67
N GLN A 211 5.20 -12.38 0.58
CA GLN A 211 4.68 -11.77 -0.65
C GLN A 211 4.10 -10.42 -0.26
N VAL A 212 4.43 -9.35 -0.98
CA VAL A 212 3.93 -8.00 -0.66
C VAL A 212 2.95 -7.51 -1.71
N ALA A 213 1.93 -6.78 -1.28
CA ALA A 213 0.94 -6.20 -2.17
C ALA A 213 1.50 -5.00 -2.96
N MET A 214 1.19 -4.96 -4.24
CA MET A 214 1.50 -3.87 -5.14
C MET A 214 0.31 -3.64 -6.07
N TRP A 215 -0.05 -2.37 -6.25
CA TRP A 215 -0.89 -1.94 -7.35
C TRP A 215 0.00 -1.50 -8.51
N ALA A 216 -0.26 -1.99 -9.72
CA ALA A 216 0.53 -1.60 -10.88
C ALA A 216 -0.31 -1.46 -12.14
N ILE A 217 0.17 -0.61 -13.04
CA ILE A 217 -0.46 -0.30 -14.30
C ILE A 217 0.59 -0.03 -15.38
N ASN A 218 0.32 -0.50 -16.59
CA ASN A 218 1.18 -0.27 -17.76
C ASN A 218 0.33 -0.05 -19.02
N GLY A 219 0.93 -0.10 -20.21
CA GLY A 219 0.22 0.01 -21.48
C GLY A 219 -0.68 -1.18 -21.83
N VAL A 220 -0.64 -2.27 -21.06
CA VAL A 220 -1.42 -3.49 -21.33
C VAL A 220 -2.61 -3.61 -20.38
N GLY A 221 -2.45 -3.23 -19.11
CA GLY A 221 -3.51 -3.42 -18.15
C GLY A 221 -3.21 -2.89 -16.76
N VAL A 222 -4.19 -3.11 -15.89
CA VAL A 222 -4.16 -2.77 -14.46
C VAL A 222 -4.07 -4.07 -13.68
N ARG A 223 -3.27 -4.09 -12.61
CA ARG A 223 -3.08 -5.28 -11.79
C ARG A 223 -2.96 -4.99 -10.31
N LEU A 224 -3.64 -5.83 -9.53
CA LEU A 224 -3.33 -6.04 -8.11
C LEU A 224 -2.44 -7.29 -8.00
N ASN A 225 -1.24 -7.13 -7.47
CA ASN A 225 -0.22 -8.17 -7.47
C ASN A 225 0.34 -8.41 -6.06
N CYS A 226 0.42 -9.68 -5.66
CA CYS A 226 1.12 -10.12 -4.46
C CYS A 226 2.47 -10.71 -4.87
N ILE A 227 3.51 -9.88 -4.85
CA ILE A 227 4.80 -10.22 -5.48
C ILE A 227 5.73 -10.91 -4.48
N LYS A 228 6.51 -11.89 -4.95
CA LYS A 228 7.43 -12.67 -4.11
C LYS A 228 8.75 -11.96 -3.78
N ASN A 229 8.97 -10.78 -4.34
CA ASN A 229 10.23 -10.08 -4.26
C ASN A 229 9.99 -8.68 -3.68
N PRO A 230 9.93 -8.52 -2.35
CA PRO A 230 9.79 -7.20 -1.73
C PRO A 230 10.96 -6.27 -2.04
N ASP A 231 12.13 -6.81 -2.44
CA ASP A 231 13.34 -6.06 -2.82
C ASP A 231 13.27 -5.49 -4.25
N PHE A 232 12.16 -5.73 -4.97
CA PHE A 232 11.99 -5.28 -6.34
C PHE A 232 11.99 -3.75 -6.43
N LEU A 233 12.72 -3.19 -7.40
CA LEU A 233 12.81 -1.74 -7.64
C LEU A 233 12.30 -1.39 -9.03
N PHE A 234 11.44 -0.37 -9.12
CA PHE A 234 11.07 0.26 -10.39
C PHE A 234 11.05 1.78 -10.20
N THR A 235 11.50 2.50 -11.24
CA THR A 235 11.61 3.97 -11.20
C THR A 235 10.28 4.68 -10.94
N ASN A 236 9.16 4.11 -11.40
CA ASN A 236 7.82 4.68 -11.25
C ASN A 236 6.96 3.97 -10.19
N LEU A 237 7.60 3.15 -9.34
CA LEU A 237 6.98 2.53 -8.16
C LEU A 237 7.23 3.44 -6.97
N GLY A 238 6.17 3.89 -6.33
CA GLY A 238 6.25 4.74 -5.14
C GLY A 238 5.18 4.37 -4.12
N VAL A 239 4.82 5.31 -3.27
CA VAL A 239 3.79 5.14 -2.22
C VAL A 239 2.98 6.40 -2.04
N ARG A 240 1.70 6.28 -1.68
CA ARG A 240 0.94 7.39 -1.11
C ARG A 240 1.16 7.41 0.39
N ARG A 241 1.48 8.60 0.92
CA ARG A 241 1.71 8.81 2.34
C ARG A 241 0.38 8.87 3.05
N VAL A 242 0.29 8.17 4.17
CA VAL A 242 -0.88 8.17 5.04
C VAL A 242 -0.48 8.71 6.40
N LYS A 243 -1.35 9.57 6.96
CA LYS A 243 -1.30 10.02 8.35
C LYS A 243 -2.65 9.83 8.99
N ILE A 244 -2.68 9.64 10.31
CA ILE A 244 -3.94 9.70 11.06
C ILE A 244 -4.35 11.18 11.10
N LYS A 245 -5.62 11.45 10.82
CA LYS A 245 -6.20 12.77 11.00
C LYS A 245 -6.55 12.93 12.49
N GLU A 246 -5.90 13.87 13.15
CA GLU A 246 -6.19 14.28 14.53
C GLU A 246 -7.46 15.13 14.63
#